data_AF-A0A085ZQE7-F1
#
_entry.id   AF-A0A085ZQE7-F1
#
_cell.length_a   1.000
_cell.length_b   1.000
_cell.length_c   1.000
_cell.angle_alpha   90.00
_cell.angle_beta   90.00
_cell.angle_gamma   90.00
#
_symmetry.space_group_name_H-M   'P 1'
#
loop_
_entity.id
_entity.type
_entity.pdbx_description
1 polymer ?
#
loop_
_entity_poly.entity_id
_entity_poly.type
_entity_poly.pdbx_seq_one_letter_code
_entity_poly.pdbx_strand_id
1 'polypeptide(L)'
;MNLYKKGLVLLLFSVLSYGQKSKLKIVEFVSVQNAVYGYTYILPANLQKELIEAYHSYEFQVYNSMDNSFRIKIFSEDNFAFSERIQELNKYYNKIKEANHAAIEGASIIKSVINNEENSFTITGKNENEEFIWKTIMCKVPVSGEFGFNTMIFYSSKSKKNRNLGLKLINEFKNF
;
A
#
# COMPACT_ATOMS: atom_id res chain seq x y z
N MET A 1 24.02 -4.57 -23.42
CA MET A 1 22.60 -4.59 -23.85
C MET A 1 21.81 -3.77 -22.84
N ASN A 2 21.47 -2.53 -23.21
CA ASN A 2 20.84 -1.56 -22.32
C ASN A 2 19.36 -1.90 -22.12
N LEU A 3 18.97 -2.25 -20.89
CA LEU A 3 17.57 -2.29 -20.47
C LEU A 3 17.36 -1.18 -19.43
N TYR A 4 17.02 0.00 -19.95
CA TYR A 4 16.39 1.05 -19.17
C TYR A 4 15.08 0.50 -18.60
N LYS A 5 15.07 0.10 -17.32
CA LYS A 5 13.84 -0.03 -16.53
C LYS A 5 13.22 1.37 -16.49
N LYS A 6 12.14 1.56 -17.25
CA LYS A 6 11.27 2.74 -17.18
C LYS A 6 10.66 2.79 -15.78
N GLY A 7 11.31 3.50 -14.87
CA GLY A 7 10.72 3.88 -13.59
C GLY A 7 9.58 4.85 -13.87
N LEU A 8 8.36 4.46 -13.55
CA LEU A 8 7.20 5.34 -13.57
C LEU A 8 7.38 6.35 -12.41
N VAL A 9 7.91 7.54 -12.72
CA VAL A 9 8.01 8.64 -11.75
C VAL A 9 6.69 9.40 -11.79
N LEU A 10 5.92 9.31 -10.71
CA LEU A 10 4.68 10.08 -10.57
C LEU A 10 5.02 11.48 -10.01
N LEU A 11 5.05 12.49 -10.88
CA LEU A 11 5.26 13.89 -10.51
C LEU A 11 3.90 14.59 -10.35
N LEU A 12 3.68 15.27 -9.23
CA LEU A 12 2.50 16.11 -8.99
C LEU A 12 2.93 17.58 -8.87
N PHE A 13 2.33 18.46 -9.68
CA PHE A 13 2.68 19.88 -9.78
C PHE A 13 1.68 20.78 -9.05
N SER A 14 2.17 21.91 -8.52
CA SER A 14 1.34 23.07 -8.17
C SER A 14 2.00 24.35 -8.66
N VAL A 15 1.27 25.15 -9.43
CA VAL A 15 1.61 26.55 -9.73
C VAL A 15 1.02 27.41 -8.63
N LEU A 16 1.83 28.25 -7.98
CA LEU A 16 1.33 29.28 -7.07
C LEU A 16 2.13 30.58 -7.21
N SER A 17 1.39 31.67 -7.36
CA SER A 17 1.74 33.06 -7.05
C SER A 17 0.90 33.43 -5.81
N TYR A 18 1.31 34.17 -4.80
CA TYR A 18 2.50 34.98 -4.48
C TYR A 18 2.55 35.06 -2.94
N GLY A 19 3.75 35.15 -2.35
CA GLY A 19 3.95 35.54 -0.94
C GLY A 19 4.68 34.51 -0.07
N GLN A 20 5.98 34.76 0.18
CA GLN A 20 6.88 34.08 1.13
C GLN A 20 7.02 32.54 1.02
N LYS A 21 8.01 32.15 0.21
CA LYS A 21 8.45 30.78 -0.09
C LYS A 21 9.12 30.07 1.11
N SER A 22 8.36 29.44 1.99
CA SER A 22 8.77 28.11 2.45
C SER A 22 8.60 27.18 1.27
N LYS A 23 9.69 26.77 0.61
CA LYS A 23 9.65 25.85 -0.55
C LYS A 23 8.91 24.57 -0.15
N LEU A 24 7.65 24.47 -0.56
CA LEU A 24 6.83 23.27 -0.50
C LEU A 24 7.57 22.16 -1.25
N LYS A 25 8.14 21.19 -0.53
CA LYS A 25 8.80 20.04 -1.15
C LYS A 25 7.73 19.10 -1.68
N ILE A 26 7.78 18.82 -2.97
CA ILE A 26 6.98 17.78 -3.62
C ILE A 26 7.38 16.45 -2.98
N VAL A 27 6.40 15.70 -2.47
CA VAL A 27 6.64 14.32 -2.03
C VAL A 27 6.60 13.44 -3.27
N GLU A 28 7.78 13.05 -3.74
CA GLU A 28 7.95 12.12 -4.84
C GLU A 28 7.80 10.68 -4.33
N PHE A 29 7.10 9.84 -5.08
CA PHE A 29 6.98 8.41 -4.81
C PHE A 29 7.81 7.62 -5.81
N VAL A 30 8.50 6.60 -5.32
CA VAL A 30 9.23 5.64 -6.14
C VAL A 30 8.65 4.26 -5.96
N SER A 31 8.63 3.50 -7.06
CA SER A 31 8.32 2.07 -7.01
C SER A 31 9.53 1.31 -6.46
N VAL A 32 9.29 0.49 -5.46
CA VAL A 32 10.28 -0.35 -4.78
C VAL A 32 9.88 -1.80 -4.94
N GLN A 33 10.85 -2.62 -5.34
CA GLN A 33 10.67 -4.05 -5.50
C GLN A 33 11.19 -4.76 -4.25
N ASN A 34 10.31 -5.45 -3.52
CA ASN A 34 10.69 -6.33 -2.42
C ASN A 34 11.05 -7.72 -2.96
N ALA A 35 12.35 -7.99 -3.13
CA ALA A 35 12.82 -9.27 -3.64
C ALA A 35 12.62 -10.43 -2.65
N VAL A 36 12.54 -10.15 -1.34
CA VAL A 36 12.36 -11.16 -0.29
C VAL A 36 10.95 -11.73 -0.33
N TYR A 37 9.95 -10.89 -0.62
CA TYR A 37 8.54 -11.26 -0.55
C TYR A 37 7.82 -11.23 -1.91
N GLY A 38 8.54 -10.92 -3.00
CA GLY A 38 8.03 -11.08 -4.37
C GLY A 38 6.98 -10.05 -4.79
N TYR A 39 6.97 -8.87 -4.18
CA TYR A 39 6.00 -7.82 -4.50
C TYR A 39 6.65 -6.46 -4.80
N THR A 40 5.90 -5.61 -5.48
CA THR A 40 6.23 -4.21 -5.71
C THR A 40 5.31 -3.32 -4.87
N TYR A 41 5.89 -2.29 -4.27
CA TYR A 41 5.18 -1.26 -3.53
C TYR A 41 5.73 0.11 -3.89
N ILE A 42 5.18 1.14 -3.27
CA ILE A 42 5.58 2.53 -3.46
C ILE A 42 5.97 3.14 -2.12
N LEU A 43 6.93 4.04 -2.19
CA LEU A 43 7.49 4.69 -1.02
C LEU A 43 7.84 6.14 -1.35
N PRO A 44 7.73 7.07 -0.40
CA PRO A 44 8.36 8.38 -0.50
C PRO A 44 9.85 8.23 -0.86
N ALA A 45 10.31 8.96 -1.87
CA ALA A 45 11.66 8.86 -2.41
C ALA A 45 12.75 9.12 -1.35
N ASN A 46 12.45 9.96 -0.36
CA ASN A 46 13.33 10.25 0.76
C ASN A 46 13.55 9.05 1.71
N LEU A 47 12.64 8.08 1.72
CA LEU A 47 12.73 6.87 2.54
C LEU A 47 13.37 5.69 1.78
N GLN A 48 13.69 5.84 0.49
CA GLN A 48 14.16 4.73 -0.35
C GLN A 48 15.42 4.04 0.19
N LYS A 49 16.29 4.79 0.87
CA LYS A 49 17.56 4.28 1.40
C LYS A 49 17.42 3.58 2.76
N GLU A 50 16.36 3.86 3.53
CA GLU A 50 16.17 3.33 4.89
C GLU A 50 15.57 1.91 4.90
N LEU A 51 15.09 1.43 3.75
CA LEU A 51 14.28 0.21 3.64
C LEU A 51 15.01 -1.01 3.07
N ILE A 52 16.32 -0.93 2.88
CA ILE A 52 17.13 -2.06 2.41
C ILE A 52 17.24 -3.16 3.49
N GLU A 53 16.86 -2.88 4.75
CA GLU A 53 17.13 -3.76 5.90
C GLU A 53 15.93 -4.07 6.83
N ALA A 54 14.73 -3.50 6.60
CA ALA A 54 13.57 -3.71 7.49
C ALA A 54 12.65 -4.84 7.01
N TYR A 55 12.59 -5.95 7.77
CA TYR A 55 12.15 -7.25 7.27
C TYR A 55 10.64 -7.58 7.31
N HIS A 56 9.75 -6.79 7.92
CA HIS A 56 8.35 -7.27 8.08
C HIS A 56 7.23 -6.25 8.01
N SER A 57 7.45 -5.02 8.48
CA SER A 57 6.43 -3.98 8.40
C SER A 57 7.06 -2.60 8.37
N TYR A 58 6.38 -1.67 7.72
CA TYR A 58 6.75 -0.27 7.70
C TYR A 58 5.50 0.59 7.73
N GLU A 59 5.58 1.69 8.46
CA GLU A 59 4.51 2.66 8.54
C GLU A 59 5.12 4.05 8.43
N PHE A 60 4.56 4.88 7.55
CA PHE A 60 5.03 6.24 7.37
C PHE A 60 3.87 7.20 7.17
N GLN A 61 4.00 8.38 7.78
CA GLN A 61 3.06 9.47 7.65
C GLN A 61 3.64 10.52 6.70
N VAL A 62 2.87 10.90 5.70
CA VAL A 62 3.25 11.92 4.72
C VAL A 62 2.48 13.19 5.03
N TYR A 63 3.20 14.27 5.32
CA TYR A 63 2.61 15.60 5.51
C TYR A 63 2.70 16.40 4.22
N ASN A 64 1.56 16.90 3.75
CA ASN A 64 1.47 17.78 2.58
C ASN A 64 0.61 19.01 2.92
N SER A 65 0.97 20.16 2.36
CA SER A 65 0.57 21.51 2.77
C SER A 65 -0.88 21.91 2.55
N MET A 66 -1.74 20.97 2.12
CA MET A 66 -3.14 21.24 1.79
C MET A 66 -4.10 20.33 2.57
N ASP A 67 -3.82 20.09 3.87
CA ASP A 67 -4.55 19.14 4.74
C ASP A 67 -4.41 17.66 4.37
N ASN A 68 -3.43 17.31 3.54
CA ASN A 68 -3.24 15.96 3.06
C ASN A 68 -2.20 15.20 3.89
N SER A 69 -2.40 15.19 5.21
CA SER A 69 -1.73 14.17 6.02
C SER A 69 -2.38 12.83 5.72
N PHE A 70 -1.61 11.88 5.22
CA PHE A 70 -2.06 10.50 5.05
C PHE A 70 -0.99 9.56 5.55
N ARG A 71 -1.41 8.34 5.84
CA ARG A 71 -0.55 7.33 6.43
C ARG A 71 -0.60 6.10 5.57
N ILE A 72 0.58 5.54 5.28
CA ILE A 72 0.70 4.30 4.54
C ILE A 72 1.34 3.28 5.46
N LYS A 73 0.70 2.13 5.56
CA LYS A 73 1.20 0.97 6.27
C LYS A 73 1.43 -0.16 5.28
N ILE A 74 2.58 -0.81 5.35
CA ILE A 74 2.95 -1.95 4.51
C ILE A 74 3.44 -3.06 5.43
N PHE A 75 2.98 -4.28 5.23
CA PHE A 75 3.44 -5.41 6.02
C PHE A 75 3.24 -6.73 5.29
N SER A 76 3.96 -7.75 5.75
CA SER A 76 3.81 -9.14 5.32
C SER A 76 3.37 -10.00 6.49
N GLU A 77 2.41 -10.88 6.27
CA GLU A 77 1.82 -11.76 7.28
C GLU A 77 1.56 -13.15 6.70
N ASP A 78 1.60 -14.14 7.59
CA ASP A 78 1.37 -15.56 7.34
C ASP A 78 2.31 -16.16 6.27
N ASN A 79 2.86 -17.34 6.54
CA ASN A 79 3.53 -18.15 5.53
C ASN A 79 2.82 -19.51 5.48
N PHE A 80 2.44 -19.95 4.29
CA PHE A 80 1.68 -21.18 4.09
C PHE A 80 2.07 -21.89 2.80
N ALA A 81 1.71 -23.17 2.72
CA ALA A 81 2.04 -24.02 1.58
C ALA A 81 1.19 -23.69 0.34
N PHE A 82 1.74 -23.95 -0.85
CA PHE A 82 1.06 -23.69 -2.13
C PHE A 82 -0.31 -24.38 -2.27
N SER A 83 -0.46 -25.56 -1.67
CA SER A 83 -1.70 -26.35 -1.70
C SER A 83 -2.89 -25.63 -1.06
N GLU A 84 -2.63 -24.66 -0.18
CA GLU A 84 -3.65 -24.00 0.65
C GLU A 84 -4.07 -22.63 0.11
N ARG A 85 -3.46 -22.18 -1.01
CA ARG A 85 -3.49 -20.78 -1.45
C ARG A 85 -4.88 -20.16 -1.59
N ILE A 86 -5.83 -20.87 -2.22
CA ILE A 86 -7.17 -20.33 -2.49
C ILE A 86 -7.98 -20.26 -1.19
N GLN A 87 -7.81 -21.27 -0.34
CA GLN A 87 -8.50 -21.34 0.94
C GLN A 87 -7.99 -20.24 1.89
N GLU A 88 -6.68 -20.09 1.99
CA GLU A 88 -6.07 -19.07 2.85
C GLU A 88 -6.40 -17.65 2.36
N LEU A 89 -6.39 -17.38 1.05
CA LEU A 89 -6.80 -16.07 0.53
C LEU A 89 -8.24 -15.71 0.92
N ASN A 90 -9.18 -16.66 0.76
CA ASN A 90 -10.58 -16.43 1.13
C ASN A 90 -10.77 -16.26 2.64
N LYS A 91 -10.06 -17.06 3.43
CA LYS A 91 -10.08 -16.98 4.90
C LYS A 91 -9.54 -15.63 5.38
N TYR A 92 -8.40 -15.19 4.86
CA TYR A 92 -7.82 -13.90 5.19
C TYR A 92 -8.71 -12.75 4.69
N TYR A 93 -9.25 -12.83 3.48
CA TYR A 93 -10.24 -11.86 2.98
C TYR A 93 -11.45 -11.72 3.92
N ASN A 94 -12.04 -12.83 4.36
CA ASN A 94 -13.18 -12.81 5.28
C ASN A 94 -12.80 -12.21 6.65
N LYS A 95 -11.63 -12.56 7.19
CA LYS A 95 -11.07 -11.93 8.41
C LYS A 95 -11.02 -10.42 8.28
N ILE A 96 -10.52 -9.88 7.16
CA ILE A 96 -10.44 -8.42 6.94
C ILE A 96 -11.83 -7.82 6.69
N LYS A 97 -12.69 -8.50 5.93
CA LYS A 97 -14.06 -8.06 5.62
C LYS A 97 -14.94 -7.96 6.87
N GLU A 98 -14.70 -8.81 7.85
CA GLU A 98 -15.36 -8.76 9.16
C GLU A 98 -14.71 -7.76 10.13
N ALA A 99 -13.71 -6.98 9.66
CA ALA A 99 -12.91 -6.07 10.47
C ALA A 99 -12.20 -6.75 11.67
N ASN A 100 -11.97 -8.07 11.58
CA ASN A 100 -11.30 -8.90 12.57
C ASN A 100 -9.78 -8.88 12.40
N HIS A 101 -9.22 -7.67 12.27
CA HIS A 101 -7.78 -7.46 12.12
C HIS A 101 -7.34 -6.24 12.91
N ALA A 102 -6.28 -6.37 13.72
CA ALA A 102 -5.81 -5.31 14.62
C ALA A 102 -5.57 -3.95 13.92
N ALA A 103 -5.14 -3.96 12.65
CA ALA A 103 -4.91 -2.74 11.88
C ALA A 103 -6.20 -1.97 11.50
N ILE A 104 -7.39 -2.58 11.55
CA ILE A 104 -8.68 -1.98 11.19
C ILE A 104 -9.81 -2.37 12.17
N GLU A 105 -9.45 -2.68 13.42
CA GLU A 105 -10.42 -3.09 14.43
C GLU A 105 -11.52 -2.02 14.62
N GLY A 106 -12.76 -2.46 14.73
CA GLY A 106 -13.92 -1.59 14.88
C GLY A 106 -14.27 -0.76 13.64
N ALA A 107 -13.60 -0.96 12.50
CA ALA A 107 -13.89 -0.21 11.31
C ALA A 107 -15.14 -0.72 10.56
N SER A 108 -15.86 0.19 9.93
CA SER A 108 -16.99 -0.15 9.06
C SER A 108 -16.50 -0.38 7.63
N ILE A 109 -16.78 -1.56 7.06
CA ILE A 109 -16.46 -1.87 5.67
C ILE A 109 -17.50 -1.26 4.73
N ILE A 110 -17.04 -0.47 3.76
CA ILE A 110 -17.88 0.22 2.77
C ILE A 110 -17.93 -0.57 1.46
N LYS A 111 -16.78 -1.09 1.02
CA LYS A 111 -16.64 -1.84 -0.23
C LYS A 111 -15.59 -2.94 -0.05
N SER A 112 -15.84 -4.09 -0.63
CA SER A 112 -14.87 -5.20 -0.67
C SER A 112 -14.93 -5.85 -2.06
N VAL A 113 -13.76 -6.18 -2.60
CA VAL A 113 -13.60 -6.82 -3.92
C VAL A 113 -12.48 -7.83 -3.82
N ILE A 114 -12.73 -9.07 -4.18
CA ILE A 114 -11.72 -10.13 -4.31
C ILE A 114 -11.46 -10.41 -5.80
N ASN A 115 -10.19 -10.60 -6.15
CA ASN A 115 -9.73 -10.98 -7.47
C ASN A 115 -8.89 -12.26 -7.36
N ASN A 116 -9.51 -13.40 -7.67
CA ASN A 116 -8.86 -14.70 -7.61
C ASN A 116 -7.83 -14.92 -8.72
N GLU A 117 -7.95 -14.22 -9.86
CA GLU A 117 -6.97 -14.31 -10.95
C GLU A 117 -5.65 -13.66 -10.56
N GLU A 118 -5.73 -12.51 -9.89
CA GLU A 118 -4.56 -11.78 -9.37
C GLU A 118 -4.14 -12.24 -7.98
N ASN A 119 -4.83 -13.22 -7.39
CA ASN A 119 -4.64 -13.65 -5.99
C ASN A 119 -4.62 -12.46 -5.01
N SER A 120 -5.56 -11.53 -5.19
CA SER A 120 -5.59 -10.26 -4.47
C SER A 120 -6.99 -9.89 -4.00
N PHE A 121 -7.07 -8.96 -3.05
CA PHE A 121 -8.33 -8.28 -2.74
C PHE A 121 -8.09 -6.84 -2.34
N THR A 122 -9.13 -6.02 -2.48
CA THR A 122 -9.17 -4.64 -2.03
C THR A 122 -10.40 -4.40 -1.17
N ILE A 123 -10.20 -3.77 -0.02
CA ILE A 123 -11.24 -3.39 0.93
C ILE A 123 -11.14 -1.89 1.16
N THR A 124 -12.28 -1.20 1.12
CA THR A 124 -12.41 0.20 1.51
C THR A 124 -13.32 0.27 2.72
N GLY A 125 -12.88 0.98 3.74
CA GLY A 125 -13.66 1.18 4.94
C GLY A 125 -13.37 2.52 5.59
N LYS A 126 -13.96 2.71 6.77
CA LYS A 126 -13.73 3.90 7.59
C LYS A 126 -13.75 3.52 9.07
N ASN A 127 -12.91 4.17 9.85
CA ASN A 127 -13.11 4.30 11.29
C ASN A 127 -13.67 5.72 11.57
N GLU A 128 -13.71 6.12 12.84
CA GLU A 128 -14.26 7.44 13.23
C GLU A 128 -13.52 8.59 12.52
N ASN A 129 -12.19 8.48 12.39
CA ASN A 129 -11.30 9.58 12.03
C ASN A 129 -10.73 9.48 10.60
N GLU A 130 -10.70 8.30 10.01
CA GLU A 130 -9.99 8.01 8.75
C GLU A 130 -10.82 7.09 7.83
N GLU A 131 -10.78 7.38 6.53
CA GLU A 131 -11.06 6.38 5.49
C GLU A 131 -9.79 5.59 5.21
N PHE A 132 -9.93 4.29 4.93
CA PHE A 132 -8.83 3.46 4.50
C PHE A 132 -9.12 2.72 3.20
N ILE A 133 -8.06 2.51 2.42
CA ILE A 133 -8.02 1.59 1.28
C ILE A 133 -6.96 0.54 1.59
N TRP A 134 -7.41 -0.69 1.76
CA TRP A 134 -6.62 -1.87 2.05
C TRP A 134 -6.48 -2.68 0.77
N LYS A 135 -5.27 -3.08 0.40
CA LYS A 135 -5.04 -4.09 -0.63
C LYS A 135 -4.07 -5.14 -0.13
N THR A 136 -4.45 -6.40 -0.30
CA THR A 136 -3.58 -7.55 -0.06
C THR A 136 -3.36 -8.29 -1.37
N ILE A 137 -2.13 -8.72 -1.58
CA ILE A 137 -1.73 -9.64 -2.65
C ILE A 137 -1.09 -10.86 -1.99
N MET A 138 -1.49 -12.04 -2.44
CA MET A 138 -0.86 -13.28 -2.04
C MET A 138 0.26 -13.59 -3.03
N CYS A 139 1.50 -13.64 -2.56
CA CYS A 139 2.69 -13.85 -3.38
C CYS A 139 3.44 -15.09 -2.92
N LYS A 140 4.13 -15.74 -3.85
CA LYS A 140 5.17 -16.71 -3.51
C LYS A 140 6.40 -15.95 -3.00
N VAL A 141 6.84 -16.27 -1.80
CA VAL A 141 8.09 -15.81 -1.21
C VAL A 141 9.26 -16.44 -1.99
N PRO A 142 10.08 -15.67 -2.73
CA PRO A 142 11.11 -16.26 -3.59
C PRO A 142 12.16 -17.09 -2.84
N VAL A 143 12.46 -16.74 -1.58
CA VAL A 143 13.49 -17.41 -0.79
C VAL A 143 13.04 -18.75 -0.20
N SER A 144 11.80 -18.86 0.30
CA SER A 144 11.28 -20.09 0.91
C SER A 144 10.43 -20.93 -0.04
N GLY A 145 9.85 -20.30 -1.06
CA GLY A 145 8.89 -20.93 -1.96
C GLY A 145 7.47 -21.07 -1.38
N GLU A 146 7.27 -20.68 -0.13
CA GLU A 146 5.95 -20.56 0.53
C GLU A 146 5.18 -19.37 -0.03
N PHE A 147 3.90 -19.28 0.32
CA PHE A 147 3.05 -18.14 0.02
C PHE A 147 2.83 -17.31 1.27
N GLY A 148 2.74 -16.00 1.10
CA GLY A 148 2.38 -15.09 2.18
C GLY A 148 1.53 -13.93 1.70
N PHE A 149 0.87 -13.27 2.65
CA PHE A 149 0.07 -12.08 2.40
C PHE A 149 0.93 -10.84 2.51
N ASN A 150 1.01 -10.07 1.44
CA ASN A 150 1.63 -8.76 1.44
C ASN A 150 0.52 -7.72 1.35
N THR A 151 0.54 -6.77 2.26
CA THR A 151 -0.56 -5.81 2.43
C THR A 151 -0.04 -4.39 2.40
N MET A 152 -0.79 -3.52 1.71
CA MET A 152 -0.69 -2.07 1.80
C MET A 152 -2.02 -1.49 2.27
N ILE A 153 -1.95 -0.58 3.25
CA ILE A 153 -3.10 0.20 3.72
C ILE A 153 -2.78 1.68 3.55
N PHE A 154 -3.67 2.40 2.89
CA PHE A 154 -3.65 3.85 2.80
C PHE A 154 -4.76 4.43 3.68
N TYR A 155 -4.40 5.23 4.68
CA TYR A 155 -5.33 5.94 5.57
C TYR A 155 -5.36 7.44 5.27
N SER A 156 -6.53 8.06 5.29
CA SER A 156 -6.68 9.51 5.12
C SER A 156 -7.94 10.09 5.74
N SER A 157 -7.92 11.38 6.05
CA SER A 157 -9.00 12.15 6.71
C SER A 157 -10.22 12.50 5.82
N LYS A 158 -10.77 11.54 5.05
CA LYS A 158 -12.00 11.68 4.22
C LYS A 158 -11.94 12.70 3.06
N SER A 159 -10.81 13.37 2.82
CA SER A 159 -10.61 14.25 1.66
C SER A 159 -10.71 13.47 0.32
N LYS A 160 -11.57 13.92 -0.60
CA LYS A 160 -11.71 13.32 -1.96
C LYS A 160 -10.37 13.28 -2.72
N LYS A 161 -9.49 14.26 -2.48
CA LYS A 161 -8.15 14.32 -3.09
C LYS A 161 -7.26 13.19 -2.57
N ASN A 162 -7.26 12.92 -1.26
CA ASN A 162 -6.49 11.84 -0.66
C ASN A 162 -6.97 10.47 -1.14
N ARG A 163 -8.29 10.27 -1.27
CA ARG A 163 -8.83 9.02 -1.80
C ARG A 163 -8.33 8.71 -3.21
N ASN A 164 -8.30 9.70 -4.10
CA ASN A 164 -7.80 9.50 -5.46
C ASN A 164 -6.30 9.19 -5.48
N LEU A 165 -5.51 9.84 -4.61
CA LEU A 165 -4.10 9.50 -4.44
C LEU A 165 -3.95 8.06 -3.93
N GLY A 166 -4.64 7.71 -2.84
CA GLY A 166 -4.64 6.36 -2.27
C GLY A 166 -4.99 5.27 -3.28
N LEU A 167 -5.97 5.50 -4.15
CA LEU A 167 -6.30 4.56 -5.23
C LEU A 167 -5.15 4.37 -6.23
N LYS A 168 -4.49 5.46 -6.66
CA LYS A 168 -3.31 5.37 -7.53
C LYS A 168 -2.19 4.58 -6.86
N LEU A 169 -1.94 4.90 -5.60
CA LEU A 169 -0.90 4.28 -4.78
C LEU A 169 -1.14 2.77 -4.60
N ILE A 170 -2.38 2.39 -4.27
CA ILE A 170 -2.80 0.99 -4.11
C ILE A 170 -2.77 0.21 -5.43
N ASN A 171 -3.01 0.86 -6.58
CA ASN A 171 -2.92 0.20 -7.88
C ASN A 171 -1.48 -0.18 -8.28
N GLU A 172 -0.49 0.55 -7.79
CA GLU A 172 0.93 0.19 -8.00
C GLU A 172 1.39 -0.97 -7.11
N PHE A 173 0.61 -1.34 -6.09
CA PHE A 173 0.90 -2.49 -5.23
C PHE A 173 0.47 -3.79 -5.91
N LYS A 174 1.46 -4.58 -6.37
CA LYS A 174 1.25 -5.77 -7.22
C LYS A 174 2.40 -6.76 -7.11
N ASN A 175 2.17 -7.99 -7.58
CA ASN A 175 3.22 -9.00 -7.69
C ASN A 175 4.32 -8.51 -8.64
N PHE A 176 5.57 -8.88 -8.36
CA PHE A 176 6.70 -8.65 -9.24
C PHE A 176 6.70 -9.63 -10.42
#